data_AF-A0A849WMY5-F1
#
_entry.id   AF-A0A849WMY5-F1
#
_cell.length_a   1.000
_cell.length_b   1.000
_cell.length_c   1.000
_cell.angle_alpha   90.00
_cell.angle_beta   90.00
_cell.angle_gamma   90.00
#
_symmetry.space_group_name_H-M   'P 1'
#
loop_
_entity.id
_entity.type
_entity.pdbx_description
1 polymer ?
#
loop_
_entity_poly.entity_id
_entity_poly.type
_entity_poly.pdbx_seq_one_letter_code
_entity_poly.pdbx_strand_id
1 'polypeptide(L)'
;MRKKLVLCLGLFLFYQMGCKSNPHKAEKIDTKVENHGQISGDTTVGIKDGNMIVQKKVQMNEELRRVQNEVYELEDRVYGNRKYGSLGLYGVLRQCRLDLSDQKNGGDGKLKWTEPIDRITDKEDDYKIGLDEKEKLVGVSEEFLKDRIERFRGYKQVLMKRQDEYEEKVQICKADLKSQQSKNQKSND
;
A
#
# COMPACT_ATOMS: atom_id res chain seq x y z
N MET A 1 44.44 59.19 -17.44
CA MET A 1 43.77 58.18 -18.30
C MET A 1 44.24 56.80 -17.83
N ARG A 2 43.76 56.22 -16.73
CA ARG A 2 42.52 55.43 -16.49
C ARG A 2 42.13 54.46 -17.62
N LYS A 3 41.99 53.18 -17.23
CA LYS A 3 41.54 51.98 -17.98
C LYS A 3 42.71 51.32 -18.74
N LYS A 4 43.16 50.11 -18.42
CA LYS A 4 42.40 48.85 -18.46
C LYS A 4 42.91 47.87 -17.38
N LEU A 5 42.13 47.76 -16.32
CA LEU A 5 42.07 46.60 -15.43
C LEU A 5 40.76 45.87 -15.81
N VAL A 6 40.69 44.56 -15.59
CA VAL A 6 39.49 43.70 -15.67
C VAL A 6 39.16 43.15 -17.07
N LEU A 7 39.67 41.96 -17.41
CA LEU A 7 38.97 41.02 -18.31
C LEU A 7 39.56 39.59 -18.30
N CYS A 8 39.67 38.91 -17.14
CA CYS A 8 40.06 37.48 -17.12
C CYS A 8 39.38 36.63 -16.04
N LEU A 9 38.26 37.09 -15.44
CA LEU A 9 37.63 36.41 -14.31
C LEU A 9 36.16 36.04 -14.56
N GLY A 10 35.86 35.52 -15.76
CA GLY A 10 34.48 35.30 -16.20
C GLY A 10 34.26 34.04 -17.02
N LEU A 11 34.95 32.94 -16.73
CA LEU A 11 34.74 31.68 -17.47
C LEU A 11 34.85 30.39 -16.62
N PHE A 12 34.53 30.48 -15.33
CA PHE A 12 34.57 29.32 -14.41
C PHE A 12 33.26 29.08 -13.63
N LEU A 13 32.12 29.52 -14.18
CA LEU A 13 30.81 29.46 -13.51
C LEU A 13 29.77 28.53 -14.18
N PHE A 14 30.15 27.73 -15.18
CA PHE A 14 29.18 26.89 -15.93
C PHE A 14 29.36 25.37 -15.80
N TYR A 15 30.21 24.86 -14.90
CA TYR A 15 30.42 23.41 -14.74
C TYR A 15 29.69 22.74 -13.57
N GLN A 16 28.73 23.42 -12.94
CA GLN A 16 27.76 22.75 -12.06
C GLN A 16 26.60 22.19 -12.91
N MET A 17 26.93 21.39 -13.94
CA MET A 17 25.97 20.45 -14.49
C MET A 17 25.74 19.40 -13.41
N GLY A 18 24.72 19.62 -12.57
CA GLY A 18 24.20 18.60 -11.69
C GLY A 18 23.84 17.38 -12.52
N CYS A 19 24.69 16.35 -12.49
CA CYS A 19 24.33 15.02 -12.94
C CYS A 19 23.09 14.62 -12.16
N LYS A 20 21.93 14.76 -12.80
CA LYS A 20 20.66 14.25 -12.31
C LYS A 20 20.83 12.73 -12.18
N SER A 21 21.24 12.27 -10.99
CA SER A 21 21.39 10.84 -10.72
C SER A 21 20.03 10.22 -10.95
N ASN A 22 19.91 9.33 -11.94
CA ASN A 22 18.68 8.59 -12.18
C ASN A 22 18.39 7.73 -10.93
N PRO A 23 17.34 8.04 -10.14
CA PRO A 23 17.06 7.35 -8.87
C PRO A 23 16.61 5.89 -9.06
N HIS A 24 16.35 5.47 -10.29
CA HIS A 24 15.95 4.10 -10.65
C HIS A 24 17.12 3.28 -11.22
N LYS A 25 18.33 3.83 -11.29
CA LYS A 25 19.51 3.08 -11.76
C LYS A 25 19.93 2.07 -10.70
N ALA A 26 20.16 0.83 -11.11
CA ALA A 26 20.68 -0.21 -10.21
C ALA A 26 22.12 0.13 -9.79
N GLU A 27 22.34 0.21 -8.48
CA GLU A 27 23.67 0.40 -7.88
C GLU A 27 24.26 -0.92 -7.42
N LYS A 28 25.59 -1.04 -7.45
CA LYS A 28 26.27 -2.21 -6.90
C LYS A 28 26.32 -2.08 -5.38
N ILE A 29 25.70 -3.02 -4.68
CA ILE A 29 25.68 -3.08 -3.21
C ILE A 29 26.66 -4.16 -2.75
N ASP A 30 27.60 -3.80 -1.87
CA ASP A 30 28.47 -4.79 -1.22
C ASP A 30 27.70 -5.54 -0.13
N THR A 31 27.56 -6.85 -0.33
CA THR A 31 26.83 -7.75 0.56
C THR A 31 27.73 -8.65 1.39
N LYS A 32 29.06 -8.40 1.42
CA LYS A 32 29.98 -9.19 2.25
C LYS A 32 29.77 -8.86 3.73
N VAL A 33 29.74 -9.92 4.54
CA VAL A 33 29.61 -9.85 6.00
C VAL A 33 30.66 -10.80 6.60
N GLU A 34 31.41 -10.29 7.57
CA GLU A 34 32.41 -11.05 8.31
C GLU A 34 31.76 -11.85 9.44
N ASN A 35 32.34 -13.01 9.78
CA ASN A 35 31.86 -13.88 10.86
C ASN A 35 30.35 -14.16 10.78
N HIS A 36 29.86 -14.48 9.58
CA HIS A 36 28.42 -14.60 9.36
C HIS A 36 27.83 -15.87 10.01
N GLY A 37 26.69 -15.70 10.66
CA GLY A 37 25.80 -16.77 11.11
C GLY A 37 24.46 -16.69 10.37
N GLN A 38 23.86 -17.84 10.07
CA GLN A 38 22.56 -17.88 9.40
C GLN A 38 21.43 -17.93 10.44
N ILE A 39 20.46 -17.01 10.35
CA ILE A 39 19.21 -17.07 11.13
C ILE A 39 18.15 -17.85 10.34
N SER A 40 17.96 -17.51 9.08
CA SER A 40 16.99 -18.13 8.16
C SER A 40 17.55 -18.20 6.74
N GLY A 41 16.82 -18.83 5.82
CA GLY A 41 17.24 -18.99 4.42
C GLY A 41 17.66 -17.68 3.72
N ASP A 42 17.05 -16.55 4.11
CA ASP A 42 17.27 -15.23 3.52
C ASP A 42 17.89 -14.20 4.48
N THR A 43 18.13 -14.57 5.74
CA THR A 43 18.58 -13.65 6.80
C THR A 43 19.86 -14.15 7.47
N THR A 44 20.88 -13.30 7.45
CA THR A 44 22.19 -13.55 8.03
C THR A 44 22.52 -12.48 9.07
N VAL A 45 23.27 -12.86 10.10
CA VAL A 45 23.89 -11.95 11.06
C VAL A 45 25.39 -11.97 10.90
N GLY A 46 26.07 -10.87 11.22
CA GLY A 46 27.52 -10.84 11.29
C GLY A 46 28.03 -9.42 11.46
N ILE A 47 29.29 -9.21 11.12
CA ILE A 47 29.98 -7.93 11.31
C ILE A 47 30.22 -7.29 9.94
N LYS A 48 29.84 -6.01 9.81
CA LYS A 48 30.16 -5.17 8.65
C LYS A 48 30.65 -3.82 9.15
N ASP A 49 31.83 -3.40 8.70
CA ASP A 49 32.48 -2.14 9.11
C ASP A 49 32.58 -2.01 10.65
N GLY A 50 32.91 -3.12 11.34
CA GLY A 50 33.02 -3.18 12.80
C GLY A 50 31.69 -3.19 13.57
N ASN A 51 30.55 -3.09 12.88
CA ASN A 51 29.22 -3.11 13.49
C ASN A 51 28.55 -4.47 13.32
N MET A 52 27.82 -4.92 14.36
CA MET A 52 26.94 -6.07 14.25
C MET A 52 25.71 -5.69 13.43
N ILE A 53 25.47 -6.41 12.33
CA ILE A 53 24.33 -6.17 11.44
C ILE A 53 23.51 -7.44 11.25
N VAL A 54 22.21 -7.24 11.03
CA VAL A 54 21.32 -8.25 10.46
C VAL A 54 21.09 -7.86 9.00
N GLN A 55 21.43 -8.76 8.08
CA GLN A 55 21.24 -8.54 6.65
C GLN A 55 20.21 -9.52 6.10
N LYS A 56 19.18 -8.98 5.45
CA LYS A 56 18.18 -9.75 4.69
C LYS A 56 18.42 -9.56 3.20
N LYS A 57 18.61 -10.64 2.45
CA LYS A 57 18.80 -10.60 0.99
C LYS A 57 17.57 -11.20 0.30
N VAL A 58 16.86 -10.37 -0.46
CA VAL A 58 15.62 -10.76 -1.14
C VAL A 58 15.76 -10.50 -2.63
N GLN A 59 15.20 -11.39 -3.45
CA GLN A 59 15.07 -11.14 -4.89
C GLN A 59 13.90 -10.18 -5.13
N MET A 60 14.12 -9.12 -5.91
CA MET A 60 13.14 -8.04 -6.00
C MET A 60 11.84 -8.42 -6.70
N ASN A 61 11.86 -9.42 -7.59
CA ASN A 61 10.65 -10.04 -8.15
C ASN A 61 9.81 -10.73 -7.06
N GLU A 62 10.45 -11.44 -6.13
CA GLU A 62 9.74 -12.08 -5.01
C GLU A 62 9.21 -11.05 -4.02
N GLU A 63 9.96 -9.97 -3.78
CA GLU A 63 9.48 -8.87 -2.95
C GLU A 63 8.25 -8.19 -3.54
N LEU A 64 8.26 -7.90 -4.85
CA LEU A 64 7.09 -7.35 -5.52
C LEU A 64 5.90 -8.29 -5.38
N ARG A 65 6.07 -9.58 -5.70
CA ARG A 65 5.02 -10.60 -5.59
C ARG A 65 4.45 -10.67 -4.17
N ARG A 66 5.32 -10.66 -3.15
CA ARG A 66 4.95 -10.71 -1.74
C ARG A 66 4.09 -9.51 -1.35
N VAL A 67 4.53 -8.29 -1.66
CA VAL A 67 3.78 -7.06 -1.29
C VAL A 67 2.46 -7.00 -2.06
N GLN A 68 2.42 -7.39 -3.33
CA GLN A 68 1.19 -7.46 -4.11
C GLN A 68 0.16 -8.40 -3.46
N ASN A 69 0.57 -9.61 -3.09
CA ASN A 69 -0.32 -10.56 -2.43
C ASN A 69 -0.84 -10.02 -1.09
N GLU A 70 0.04 -9.44 -0.26
CA GLU A 70 -0.36 -8.83 1.01
C GLU A 70 -1.39 -7.70 0.80
N VAL A 71 -1.23 -6.88 -0.23
CA VAL A 71 -2.18 -5.81 -0.57
C VAL A 71 -3.53 -6.38 -0.98
N TYR A 72 -3.56 -7.39 -1.86
CA TYR A 72 -4.81 -8.00 -2.30
C TYR A 72 -5.55 -8.73 -1.17
N GLU A 73 -4.81 -9.42 -0.30
CA GLU A 73 -5.37 -10.06 0.90
C GLU A 73 -5.96 -9.03 1.87
N LEU A 74 -5.26 -7.90 2.09
CA LEU A 74 -5.77 -6.81 2.92
C LEU A 74 -7.00 -6.16 2.30
N GLU A 75 -7.01 -5.94 0.99
CA GLU A 75 -8.15 -5.34 0.30
C GLU A 75 -9.40 -6.23 0.37
N ASP A 76 -9.25 -7.55 0.22
CA ASP A 76 -10.34 -8.50 0.45
C ASP A 76 -10.81 -8.48 1.91
N ARG A 77 -9.89 -8.46 2.88
CA ARG A 77 -10.28 -8.35 4.29
C ARG A 77 -11.08 -7.07 4.57
N VAL A 78 -10.66 -5.94 4.01
CA VAL A 78 -11.26 -4.62 4.25
C VAL A 78 -12.60 -4.47 3.51
N TYR A 79 -12.61 -4.69 2.20
CA TYR A 79 -13.76 -4.38 1.32
C TYR A 79 -14.52 -5.61 0.82
N GLY A 80 -14.00 -6.80 1.09
CA GLY A 80 -14.56 -8.04 0.57
C GLY A 80 -14.18 -8.32 -0.87
N ASN A 81 -14.59 -9.50 -1.33
CA ASN A 81 -14.35 -9.98 -2.68
C ASN A 81 -15.62 -10.62 -3.23
N ARG A 82 -16.18 -10.01 -4.29
CA ARG A 82 -17.41 -10.48 -4.94
C ARG A 82 -17.25 -11.88 -5.54
N LYS A 83 -16.07 -12.20 -6.08
CA LYS A 83 -15.79 -13.50 -6.71
C LYS A 83 -15.79 -14.64 -5.69
N TYR A 84 -15.29 -14.38 -4.48
CA TYR A 84 -15.18 -15.38 -3.41
C TYR A 84 -16.26 -15.26 -2.33
N GLY A 85 -17.22 -14.35 -2.48
CA GLY A 85 -18.34 -14.16 -1.54
C GLY A 85 -17.95 -13.54 -0.19
N SER A 86 -16.73 -13.01 -0.06
CA SER A 86 -16.29 -12.31 1.15
C SER A 86 -16.96 -10.93 1.22
N LEU A 87 -17.59 -10.62 2.35
CA LEU A 87 -18.16 -9.31 2.63
C LEU A 87 -17.10 -8.29 3.07
N GLY A 88 -15.96 -8.77 3.56
CA GLY A 88 -14.97 -7.95 4.28
C GLY A 88 -15.55 -7.24 5.50
N LEU A 89 -14.70 -6.46 6.17
CA LEU A 89 -15.10 -5.64 7.31
C LEU A 89 -16.16 -4.59 6.92
N TYR A 90 -16.03 -4.01 5.73
CA TYR A 90 -16.99 -3.06 5.18
C TYR A 90 -18.40 -3.67 5.08
N GLY A 91 -18.54 -4.86 4.49
CA GLY A 91 -19.83 -5.52 4.35
C GLY A 91 -20.41 -5.96 5.69
N VAL A 92 -19.57 -6.39 6.63
CA VAL A 92 -19.98 -6.68 8.02
C VAL A 92 -20.51 -5.41 8.71
N LEU A 93 -19.82 -4.28 8.56
CA LEU A 93 -20.29 -3.00 9.11
C LEU A 93 -21.63 -2.59 8.49
N ARG A 94 -21.74 -2.69 7.16
CA ARG A 94 -22.98 -2.38 6.44
C ARG A 94 -24.14 -3.22 6.96
N GLN A 95 -23.94 -4.54 7.11
CA GLN A 95 -24.97 -5.42 7.64
C GLN A 95 -25.36 -5.04 9.07
N CYS A 96 -24.38 -4.79 9.94
CA CYS A 96 -24.65 -4.37 11.31
C CYS A 96 -25.45 -3.05 11.38
N ARG A 97 -25.16 -2.08 10.50
CA ARG A 97 -25.94 -0.83 10.41
C ARG A 97 -27.37 -1.05 9.93
N LEU A 98 -27.58 -2.01 9.02
CA LEU A 98 -28.92 -2.43 8.62
C LEU A 98 -29.67 -3.04 9.81
N ASP A 99 -29.02 -3.95 10.55
CA ASP A 99 -29.61 -4.59 11.72
C ASP A 99 -29.96 -3.57 12.82
N LEU A 100 -29.12 -2.55 13.05
CA LEU A 100 -29.40 -1.44 13.96
C LEU A 100 -30.63 -0.61 13.55
N SER A 101 -30.90 -0.54 12.26
CA SER A 101 -32.02 0.24 11.72
C SER A 101 -33.29 -0.59 11.60
N ASP A 102 -33.19 -1.91 11.68
CA ASP A 102 -34.32 -2.82 11.59
C ASP A 102 -35.27 -2.63 12.79
N GLN A 103 -36.56 -2.46 12.50
CA GLN A 103 -37.61 -2.30 13.51
C GLN A 103 -37.66 -3.48 14.48
N LYS A 104 -37.31 -4.70 14.03
CA LYS A 104 -37.28 -5.89 14.90
C LYS A 104 -36.27 -5.75 16.05
N ASN A 105 -35.21 -4.98 15.84
CA ASN A 105 -34.18 -4.69 16.82
C ASN A 105 -34.44 -3.37 17.57
N GLY A 106 -35.61 -2.75 17.38
CA GLY A 106 -35.98 -1.45 17.95
C GLY A 106 -35.47 -0.26 17.14
N GLY A 107 -35.12 -0.45 15.85
CA GLY A 107 -34.66 0.60 14.93
C GLY A 107 -35.80 1.39 14.28
N ASP A 108 -35.46 2.42 13.52
CA ASP A 108 -36.42 3.35 12.88
C ASP A 108 -36.88 2.92 11.48
N GLY A 109 -36.36 1.81 10.95
CA GLY A 109 -36.63 1.29 9.62
C GLY A 109 -35.95 2.07 8.49
N LYS A 110 -35.10 3.07 8.79
CA LYS A 110 -34.49 3.93 7.76
C LYS A 110 -33.09 3.43 7.39
N LEU A 111 -32.76 3.49 6.10
CA LEU A 111 -31.41 3.16 5.64
C LEU A 111 -30.41 4.19 6.17
N LYS A 112 -29.48 3.73 7.03
CA LYS A 112 -28.33 4.54 7.46
C LYS A 112 -27.31 4.63 6.34
N TRP A 113 -26.80 5.85 6.13
CA TRP A 113 -25.73 6.10 5.15
C TRP A 113 -24.52 5.21 5.43
N THR A 114 -23.99 4.60 4.37
CA THR A 114 -22.76 3.80 4.41
C THR A 114 -21.74 4.45 3.49
N GLU A 115 -20.49 4.51 3.94
CA GLU A 115 -19.40 5.13 3.18
C GLU A 115 -19.22 4.43 1.83
N PRO A 116 -18.92 5.15 0.73
CA PRO A 116 -18.59 4.51 -0.54
C PRO A 116 -17.28 3.71 -0.42
N ILE A 117 -17.20 2.60 -1.16
CA ILE A 117 -15.96 1.82 -1.28
C ILE A 117 -15.07 2.50 -2.34
N ASP A 118 -13.82 2.82 -1.98
CA ASP A 118 -12.77 3.21 -2.92
C ASP A 118 -11.72 2.11 -2.98
N ARG A 119 -11.76 1.29 -4.03
CA ARG A 119 -10.76 0.24 -4.30
C ARG A 119 -9.54 0.90 -4.91
N ILE A 120 -8.41 0.69 -4.26
CA ILE A 120 -7.18 1.41 -4.60
C ILE A 120 -6.46 0.69 -5.73
N THR A 121 -6.63 -0.64 -5.82
CA THR A 121 -6.00 -1.48 -6.84
C THR A 121 -6.69 -1.42 -8.21
N ASP A 122 -7.95 -0.98 -8.27
CA ASP A 122 -8.72 -0.84 -9.52
C ASP A 122 -8.18 0.31 -10.42
N LYS A 123 -7.23 1.11 -9.94
CA LYS A 123 -6.66 2.29 -10.63
C LYS A 123 -5.34 1.98 -11.36
N GLU A 124 -5.02 0.71 -11.58
CA GLU A 124 -3.71 0.25 -12.07
C GLU A 124 -3.60 0.10 -13.60
N ASP A 125 -4.71 0.10 -14.32
CA ASP A 125 -4.75 -0.34 -15.73
C ASP A 125 -4.64 0.82 -16.73
N ASP A 126 -3.47 1.47 -16.77
CA ASP A 126 -3.10 2.39 -17.85
C ASP A 126 -2.14 1.70 -18.83
N TYR A 127 -2.65 1.38 -20.02
CA TYR A 127 -1.88 0.75 -21.09
C TYR A 127 -1.61 1.72 -22.23
N LYS A 128 -0.36 1.75 -22.72
CA LYS A 128 -0.05 2.30 -24.04
C LYS A 128 -0.40 1.24 -25.08
N ILE A 129 -1.41 1.51 -25.89
CA ILE A 129 -1.88 0.60 -26.95
C ILE A 129 -1.10 0.91 -28.24
N GLY A 130 -0.55 -0.12 -28.87
CA GLY A 130 0.23 0.02 -30.11
C GLY A 130 0.50 -1.32 -30.78
N LEU A 131 1.31 -1.30 -31.84
CA LEU A 131 1.83 -2.51 -32.46
C LEU A 131 3.16 -2.89 -31.81
N ASP A 132 3.36 -4.17 -31.49
CA ASP A 132 4.63 -4.71 -31.02
C ASP A 132 5.64 -4.91 -32.19
N GLU A 133 6.83 -5.43 -31.89
CA GLU A 133 7.88 -5.68 -32.88
C GLU A 133 7.47 -6.74 -33.93
N LYS A 134 6.33 -7.42 -33.74
CA LYS A 134 5.78 -8.46 -34.61
C LYS A 134 4.46 -8.00 -35.27
N GLU A 135 4.19 -6.70 -35.28
CA GLU A 135 2.99 -6.09 -35.84
C GLU A 135 1.67 -6.57 -35.19
N LYS A 136 1.74 -7.05 -33.95
CA LYS A 136 0.55 -7.44 -33.19
C LYS A 136 0.08 -6.27 -32.34
N LEU A 137 -1.24 -6.07 -32.30
CA LEU A 137 -1.86 -5.09 -31.42
C LEU A 137 -1.68 -5.53 -29.95
N VAL A 138 -0.94 -4.74 -29.17
CA VAL A 138 -0.63 -4.99 -27.75
C VAL A 138 -0.87 -3.73 -26.90
N GLY A 139 -1.15 -3.93 -25.61
CA GLY A 139 -1.10 -2.89 -24.58
C GLY A 139 0.13 -3.10 -23.71
N VAL A 140 1.01 -2.11 -23.61
CA VAL A 140 2.21 -2.16 -22.77
C VAL A 140 2.10 -1.11 -21.66
N SER A 141 2.32 -1.55 -20.43
CA SER A 141 2.52 -0.67 -19.28
C SER A 141 3.98 -0.82 -18.84
N GLU A 142 4.72 0.29 -18.81
CA GLU A 142 6.12 0.33 -18.39
C GLU A 142 6.24 1.17 -17.12
N GLU A 143 6.78 0.57 -16.07
CA GLU A 143 6.98 1.19 -14.76
C GLU A 143 8.32 0.75 -14.16
N PHE A 144 9.00 1.64 -13.45
CA PHE A 144 10.17 1.27 -12.67
C PHE A 144 9.79 0.34 -11.52
N LEU A 145 10.54 -0.76 -11.35
CA LEU A 145 10.29 -1.75 -10.29
C LEU A 145 10.26 -1.14 -8.89
N LYS A 146 11.14 -0.15 -8.62
CA LYS A 146 11.19 0.56 -7.34
C LYS A 146 9.87 1.29 -7.06
N ASP A 147 9.38 2.03 -8.05
CA ASP A 147 8.17 2.84 -7.95
C ASP A 147 6.95 1.93 -7.76
N ARG A 148 6.92 0.79 -8.46
CA ARG A 148 5.87 -0.21 -8.29
C ARG A 148 5.82 -0.74 -6.86
N ILE A 149 6.97 -1.11 -6.30
CA ILE A 149 7.04 -1.63 -4.93
C ILE A 149 6.66 -0.54 -3.92
N GLU A 150 7.14 0.70 -4.10
CA GLU A 150 6.78 1.83 -3.23
C GLU A 150 5.28 2.13 -3.27
N ARG A 151 4.67 2.08 -4.46
CA ARG A 151 3.22 2.24 -4.66
C ARG A 151 2.42 1.18 -3.90
N PHE A 152 2.74 -0.11 -4.09
CA PHE A 152 2.08 -1.20 -3.38
C PHE A 152 2.29 -1.11 -1.85
N ARG A 153 3.46 -0.66 -1.39
CA ARG A 153 3.68 -0.37 0.04
C ARG A 153 2.78 0.77 0.54
N GLY A 154 2.56 1.81 -0.27
CA GLY A 154 1.59 2.87 0.01
C GLY A 154 0.16 2.32 0.12
N TYR A 155 -0.26 1.47 -0.82
CA TYR A 155 -1.57 0.82 -0.78
C TYR A 155 -1.76 -0.01 0.49
N LYS A 156 -0.74 -0.79 0.86
CA LYS A 156 -0.73 -1.55 2.12
C LYS A 156 -0.98 -0.66 3.33
N GLN A 157 -0.27 0.48 3.44
CA GLN A 157 -0.42 1.39 4.58
C GLN A 157 -1.85 1.97 4.66
N VAL A 158 -2.42 2.37 3.52
CA VAL A 158 -3.79 2.87 3.48
C VAL A 158 -4.78 1.79 3.88
N LEU A 159 -4.65 0.57 3.35
CA LEU A 159 -5.54 -0.55 3.67
C LEU A 159 -5.43 -0.99 5.13
N MET A 160 -4.24 -0.98 5.72
CA MET A 160 -4.07 -1.25 7.16
C MET A 160 -4.84 -0.24 8.01
N LYS A 161 -4.71 1.05 7.70
CA LYS A 161 -5.48 2.10 8.40
C LYS A 161 -6.98 1.89 8.25
N ARG A 162 -7.45 1.54 7.05
CA ARG A 162 -8.87 1.25 6.80
C ARG A 162 -9.33 0.01 7.56
N GLN A 163 -8.49 -1.02 7.68
CA GLN A 163 -8.79 -2.21 8.46
C GLN A 163 -9.07 -1.83 9.92
N ASP A 164 -8.16 -1.08 10.55
CA ASP A 164 -8.31 -0.64 11.95
C ASP A 164 -9.60 0.20 12.14
N GLU A 165 -9.84 1.16 11.24
CA GLU A 165 -11.04 2.00 11.26
C GLU A 165 -12.34 1.17 11.14
N TYR A 166 -12.38 0.17 10.27
CA TYR A 166 -13.57 -0.67 10.12
C TYR A 166 -13.73 -1.67 11.25
N GLU A 167 -12.65 -2.23 11.79
CA GLU A 167 -12.71 -3.10 12.97
C GLU A 167 -13.34 -2.35 14.16
N GLU A 168 -12.87 -1.13 14.43
CA GLU A 168 -13.43 -0.28 15.48
C GLU A 168 -14.92 0.03 15.23
N LYS A 169 -15.27 0.49 14.02
CA LYS A 169 -16.67 0.79 13.65
C LYS A 169 -17.57 -0.45 13.77
N VAL A 170 -17.08 -1.64 13.41
CA VAL A 170 -17.83 -2.90 13.55
C VAL A 170 -18.06 -3.23 15.02
N GLN A 171 -17.04 -3.08 15.87
CA GLN A 171 -17.17 -3.34 17.31
C GLN A 171 -18.17 -2.41 17.96
N ILE A 172 -18.11 -1.10 17.68
CA ILE A 172 -19.07 -0.10 18.16
C ILE A 172 -20.48 -0.48 17.73
N CYS A 173 -20.67 -0.74 16.43
CA CYS A 173 -21.98 -1.10 15.89
C CYS A 173 -22.58 -2.35 16.56
N LYS A 174 -21.76 -3.39 16.79
CA LYS A 174 -22.21 -4.62 17.46
C LYS A 174 -22.57 -4.37 18.92
N ALA A 175 -21.83 -3.51 19.63
CA ALA A 175 -22.14 -3.13 21.00
C ALA A 175 -23.47 -2.36 21.08
N ASP A 176 -23.69 -1.41 20.18
CA ASP A 176 -24.94 -0.66 20.06
C ASP A 176 -26.13 -1.58 19.78
N LEU A 177 -25.96 -2.52 18.84
CA LEU A 177 -27.00 -3.46 18.47
C LEU A 177 -27.43 -4.34 19.65
N LYS A 178 -26.44 -4.87 20.39
CA LYS A 178 -26.69 -5.67 21.59
C LYS A 178 -27.40 -4.86 22.68
N SER A 179 -27.01 -3.60 22.87
CA SER A 179 -27.63 -2.68 23.82
C SER A 179 -29.10 -2.42 23.46
N GLN A 180 -29.38 -2.19 22.17
CA GLN A 180 -30.73 -1.92 21.66
C GLN A 180 -31.65 -3.14 21.78
N GLN A 181 -31.16 -4.32 21.42
CA GLN A 181 -31.88 -5.59 21.58
C GLN A 181 -32.22 -5.88 23.05
N SER A 182 -31.28 -5.61 23.96
CA SER A 182 -31.47 -5.79 25.40
C SER A 182 -32.53 -4.84 25.98
N LYS A 183 -32.64 -3.61 25.44
CA LYS A 183 -33.68 -2.66 25.83
C LYS A 183 -35.05 -3.06 25.29
N ASN A 184 -35.12 -3.52 24.04
CA ASN A 184 -36.37 -3.94 23.40
C ASN A 184 -36.97 -5.20 24.05
N GLN A 185 -36.13 -6.12 24.53
CA GLN A 185 -36.62 -7.29 25.29
C GLN A 185 -37.26 -6.85 26.62
N LYS A 186 -36.62 -5.96 27.36
CA LYS A 186 -37.16 -5.43 28.63
C LYS A 186 -38.43 -4.60 28.50
N SER A 187 -38.75 -4.06 27.31
CA SER A 187 -39.98 -3.32 27.08
C SER A 187 -41.16 -4.20 26.67
N ASN A 188 -40.90 -5.46 26.30
CA ASN A 188 -41.92 -6.42 25.88
C ASN A 188 -42.26 -7.46 26.97
N ASP A 189 -41.55 -7.43 28.10
CA ASP A 189 -41.89 -8.13 29.36
C ASP A 189 -42.69 -7.20 30.29
#